data_AF-A0AAJ6TLV3-F1
#
_entry.id   AF-A0AAJ6TLV3-F1
#
_cell.length_a   1.000
_cell.length_b   1.000
_cell.length_c   1.000
_cell.angle_alpha   90.00
_cell.angle_beta   90.00
_cell.angle_gamma   90.00
#
_symmetry.space_group_name_H-M   'P 1'
#
loop_
_entity.id
_entity.type
_entity.pdbx_description
1 polymer ?
#
loop_
_entity_poly.entity_id
_entity_poly.type
_entity_poly.pdbx_seq_one_letter_code
_entity_poly.pdbx_strand_id
1 'polypeptide(L)'
;MENAHCNLAIDIHKFSIIELASFVDLTPWHRFGYTAANAAILEAVEGYLVIHIVDLSLTHCMQIPTLIDAIANRFEVPPLIKLTVAGATEDVPPLLDLSYEELGSKLVNFARSRNIILEFRVIPSSYADGFSSFIEQLRVQHLVYAESGEALVINCHMMLHYIPEETLSGMPGTNSNTYAYEFSSSSMSFRTMFLKSLRSLDPTLVVLVDEDADLTSNNLVCRLRSAFNYLWIPYDTVDTFLPRGSRQRQWYEADICWKIENVIAHEGPQRVERLEPKCRWIQRMRNANFRGISFTEDAISEVKTMLDEHAAGWGLKKEDDDIVLTWKGHNVVFASAWLPA
;
A
#
# COMPACT_ATOMS: atom_id res chain seq x y z
N MET A 1 11.04 37.81 28.77
CA MET A 1 11.27 37.25 27.43
C MET A 1 10.87 35.79 27.51
N GLU A 2 9.59 35.52 27.25
CA GLU A 2 9.05 34.17 27.23
C GLU A 2 9.58 33.47 25.97
N ASN A 3 10.36 32.42 26.17
CA ASN A 3 10.71 31.49 25.10
C ASN A 3 9.43 30.76 24.69
N ALA A 4 8.80 31.25 23.62
CA ALA A 4 7.82 30.47 22.87
C ALA A 4 8.56 29.27 22.28
N HIS A 5 8.48 28.12 22.95
CA HIS A 5 8.63 26.84 22.29
C HIS A 5 7.46 26.71 21.31
N CYS A 6 7.63 27.26 20.10
CA CYS A 6 6.78 26.91 18.98
C CYS A 6 6.91 25.41 18.78
N ASN A 7 5.83 24.69 19.09
CA ASN A 7 5.69 23.29 18.72
C ASN A 7 5.74 23.28 17.18
N LEU A 8 6.89 22.92 16.60
CA LEU A 8 7.14 22.83 15.16
C LEU A 8 6.53 21.56 14.55
N ALA A 9 5.53 20.98 15.21
CA ALA A 9 4.86 19.77 14.73
C ALA A 9 4.23 20.06 13.36
N ILE A 10 4.53 19.23 12.37
CA ILE A 10 3.88 19.30 11.06
C ILE A 10 2.38 19.07 11.29
N ASP A 11 1.57 20.05 10.92
CA ASP A 11 0.11 19.93 10.97
C ASP A 11 -0.35 19.13 9.74
N ILE A 12 -0.67 17.86 9.95
CA ILE A 12 -1.16 16.96 8.90
C ILE A 12 -2.67 17.14 8.76
N HIS A 13 -3.10 17.45 7.53
CA HIS A 13 -4.51 17.64 7.24
C HIS A 13 -5.27 16.32 7.35
N LYS A 14 -6.42 16.36 8.01
CA LYS A 14 -7.37 15.25 8.02
C LYS A 14 -8.38 15.48 6.90
N PHE A 15 -8.30 14.64 5.88
CA PHE A 15 -9.13 14.74 4.69
C PHE A 15 -10.54 14.23 4.97
N SER A 16 -11.57 14.94 4.50
CA SER A 16 -12.85 14.30 4.21
C SER A 16 -12.70 13.33 3.02
N ILE A 17 -13.65 12.40 2.82
CA ILE A 17 -13.61 11.47 1.66
C ILE A 17 -13.47 12.22 0.32
N ILE A 18 -14.17 13.34 0.16
CA ILE A 18 -14.17 14.08 -1.11
C ILE A 18 -12.81 14.74 -1.34
N GLU A 19 -12.19 15.28 -0.28
CA GLU A 19 -10.86 15.86 -0.36
C GLU A 19 -9.80 14.79 -0.58
N LEU A 20 -9.93 13.61 0.04
CA LEU A 20 -9.01 12.49 -0.16
C LEU A 20 -9.09 11.94 -1.59
N ALA A 21 -10.29 11.79 -2.13
CA ALA A 21 -10.47 11.43 -3.54
C ALA A 21 -9.80 12.47 -4.46
N SER A 22 -10.02 13.76 -4.19
CA SER A 22 -9.37 14.84 -4.93
C SER A 22 -7.85 14.77 -4.82
N PHE A 23 -7.31 14.49 -3.62
CA PHE A 23 -5.87 14.33 -3.37
C PHE A 23 -5.26 13.19 -4.17
N VAL A 24 -5.93 12.02 -4.18
CA VAL A 24 -5.55 10.85 -4.96
C VAL A 24 -5.55 11.16 -6.46
N ASP A 25 -6.52 11.94 -6.93
CA ASP A 25 -6.68 12.28 -8.35
C ASP A 25 -5.71 13.37 -8.84
N LEU A 26 -5.02 14.08 -7.96
CA LEU A 26 -4.07 15.14 -8.35
C LEU A 26 -2.91 14.60 -9.20
N THR A 27 -2.46 13.37 -8.93
CA THR A 27 -1.31 12.76 -9.59
C THR A 27 -1.57 11.30 -9.89
N PRO A 28 -0.90 10.70 -10.88
CA PRO A 28 -1.03 9.27 -11.12
C PRO A 28 -0.37 8.40 -10.03
N TRP A 29 0.18 8.98 -8.96
CA TRP A 29 0.93 8.25 -7.92
C TRP A 29 0.17 7.07 -7.35
N HIS A 30 -1.10 7.27 -7.02
CA HIS A 30 -1.99 6.22 -6.52
C HIS A 30 -2.84 5.62 -7.64
N ARG A 31 -3.34 6.43 -8.57
CA ARG A 31 -4.16 5.95 -9.69
C ARG A 31 -3.45 4.91 -10.55
N PHE A 32 -2.14 5.05 -10.77
CA PHE A 32 -1.32 4.04 -11.42
C PHE A 32 -1.45 2.67 -10.77
N GLY A 33 -1.27 2.62 -9.44
CA GLY A 33 -1.39 1.41 -8.66
C GLY A 33 -2.79 0.82 -8.75
N TYR A 34 -3.82 1.66 -8.65
CA TYR A 34 -5.21 1.23 -8.74
C TYR A 34 -5.55 0.63 -10.09
N THR A 35 -5.19 1.30 -11.19
CA THR A 35 -5.49 0.83 -12.54
C THR A 35 -4.78 -0.50 -12.81
N ALA A 36 -3.49 -0.60 -12.47
CA ALA A 36 -2.73 -1.84 -12.62
C ALA A 36 -3.33 -2.99 -11.79
N ALA A 37 -3.60 -2.73 -10.51
CA ALA A 37 -4.16 -3.72 -9.61
C ALA A 37 -5.55 -4.17 -10.03
N ASN A 38 -6.43 -3.24 -10.39
CA ASN A 38 -7.79 -3.56 -10.84
C ASN A 38 -7.77 -4.44 -12.09
N ALA A 39 -6.92 -4.14 -13.08
CA ALA A 39 -6.80 -4.96 -14.28
C ALA A 39 -6.38 -6.40 -13.94
N ALA A 40 -5.35 -6.58 -13.10
CA ALA A 40 -4.91 -7.90 -12.66
C ALA A 40 -5.98 -8.64 -11.84
N ILE A 41 -6.72 -7.92 -10.98
CA ILE A 41 -7.81 -8.49 -10.19
C ILE A 41 -8.93 -8.98 -11.10
N LEU A 42 -9.37 -8.17 -12.07
CA LEU A 42 -10.45 -8.51 -12.99
C LEU A 42 -10.15 -9.78 -13.81
N GLU A 43 -8.89 -9.98 -14.20
CA GLU A 43 -8.45 -11.20 -14.87
C GLU A 43 -8.46 -12.42 -13.92
N ALA A 44 -7.94 -12.27 -12.70
CA ALA A 44 -7.79 -13.38 -11.76
C ALA A 44 -9.13 -13.87 -11.18
N VAL A 45 -10.13 -13.00 -11.08
CA VAL A 45 -11.45 -13.31 -10.49
C VAL A 45 -12.49 -13.72 -11.53
N GLU A 46 -12.10 -13.81 -12.81
CA GLU A 46 -13.01 -14.19 -13.88
C GLU A 46 -13.60 -15.60 -13.62
N GLY A 47 -14.94 -15.70 -13.70
CA GLY A 47 -15.67 -16.94 -13.45
C GLY A 47 -16.02 -17.22 -11.98
N TYR A 48 -15.52 -16.44 -11.03
CA TYR A 48 -15.88 -16.57 -9.62
C TYR A 48 -17.18 -15.83 -9.30
N LEU A 49 -18.08 -16.49 -8.55
CA LEU A 49 -19.35 -15.90 -8.08
C LEU A 49 -19.19 -15.11 -6.78
N VAL A 50 -18.11 -15.38 -6.04
CA VAL A 50 -17.78 -14.71 -4.79
C VAL A 50 -16.31 -14.29 -4.85
N ILE A 51 -16.06 -13.00 -4.63
CA ILE A 51 -14.72 -12.42 -4.58
C ILE A 51 -14.49 -11.89 -3.18
N HIS A 52 -13.46 -12.38 -2.50
CA HIS A 52 -13.00 -11.87 -1.23
C HIS A 52 -11.74 -11.05 -1.44
N ILE A 53 -11.87 -9.73 -1.31
CA ILE A 53 -10.79 -8.76 -1.39
C ILE A 53 -10.33 -8.44 0.03
N VAL A 54 -9.07 -8.70 0.30
CA VAL A 54 -8.35 -8.25 1.48
C VAL A 54 -7.55 -7.02 1.07
N ASP A 55 -7.97 -5.84 1.54
CA ASP A 55 -7.34 -4.57 1.18
C ASP A 55 -6.46 -4.04 2.30
N LEU A 56 -5.16 -3.95 2.01
CA LEU A 56 -4.12 -3.37 2.84
C LEU A 56 -3.59 -2.13 2.12
N SER A 57 -4.35 -1.04 2.22
CA SER A 57 -4.09 0.19 1.47
C SER A 57 -3.84 1.40 2.39
N LEU A 58 -2.89 2.25 2.00
CA LEU A 58 -2.60 3.52 2.68
C LEU A 58 -3.72 4.56 2.51
N THR A 59 -4.46 4.48 1.41
CA THR A 59 -5.40 5.51 0.96
C THR A 59 -6.86 5.14 1.27
N HIS A 60 -7.11 4.50 2.42
CA HIS A 60 -8.46 4.24 2.94
C HIS A 60 -9.50 3.75 1.91
N CYS A 61 -9.20 2.66 1.20
CA CYS A 61 -10.10 2.06 0.20
C CYS A 61 -10.49 2.95 -0.99
N MET A 62 -9.80 4.06 -1.26
CA MET A 62 -10.11 4.92 -2.43
C MET A 62 -10.00 4.19 -3.78
N GLN A 63 -9.28 3.06 -3.84
CA GLN A 63 -9.27 2.16 -5.00
C GLN A 63 -10.62 1.45 -5.22
N ILE A 64 -11.30 1.06 -4.14
CA ILE A 64 -12.42 0.10 -4.18
C ILE A 64 -13.59 0.58 -5.06
N PRO A 65 -14.04 1.85 -5.02
CA PRO A 65 -15.09 2.31 -5.93
C PRO A 65 -14.76 2.09 -7.41
N THR A 66 -13.51 2.32 -7.81
CA THR A 66 -13.08 2.12 -9.21
C THR A 66 -13.08 0.63 -9.60
N LEU A 67 -12.76 -0.26 -8.66
CA LEU A 67 -12.81 -1.70 -8.88
C LEU A 67 -14.25 -2.21 -8.97
N ILE A 68 -15.15 -1.72 -8.09
CA ILE A 68 -16.58 -2.03 -8.13
C ILE A 68 -17.17 -1.63 -9.49
N ASP A 69 -16.84 -0.42 -9.97
CA ASP A 69 -17.28 0.05 -11.29
C ASP A 69 -16.75 -0.85 -12.42
N ALA A 70 -15.48 -1.24 -12.36
CA ALA A 70 -14.90 -2.11 -13.37
C ALA A 70 -15.52 -3.52 -13.37
N ILE A 71 -15.78 -4.10 -12.18
CA ILE A 71 -16.47 -5.38 -12.02
C ILE A 71 -17.90 -5.30 -12.59
N ALA A 72 -18.64 -4.25 -12.24
CA ALA A 72 -20.02 -4.06 -12.69
C ALA A 72 -20.13 -3.92 -14.22
N ASN A 73 -19.12 -3.35 -14.87
CA ASN A 73 -19.09 -3.18 -16.32
C ASN A 73 -18.53 -4.39 -17.07
N ARG A 74 -17.68 -5.22 -16.42
CA ARG A 74 -17.04 -6.38 -17.06
C ARG A 74 -17.90 -7.63 -17.05
N PHE A 75 -18.61 -7.91 -15.95
CA PHE A 75 -19.31 -9.18 -15.77
C PHE A 75 -20.81 -9.04 -15.96
N GLU A 76 -21.40 -9.87 -16.83
CA GLU A 76 -22.85 -9.89 -17.07
C GLU A 76 -23.65 -10.22 -15.79
N VAL A 77 -23.10 -11.11 -14.96
CA VAL A 77 -23.63 -11.44 -13.64
C VAL A 77 -22.63 -10.94 -12.60
N PRO A 78 -22.94 -9.84 -11.88
CA PRO A 78 -22.02 -9.30 -10.90
C PRO A 78 -21.81 -10.27 -9.72
N PRO A 79 -20.55 -10.48 -9.29
CA PRO A 79 -20.24 -11.34 -8.15
C PRO A 79 -20.65 -10.69 -6.83
N LEU A 80 -20.79 -11.50 -5.78
CA LEU A 80 -20.78 -11.00 -4.41
C LEU A 80 -19.35 -10.62 -4.04
N ILE A 81 -19.17 -9.42 -3.50
CA ILE A 81 -17.86 -8.95 -3.02
C ILE A 81 -17.85 -8.98 -1.48
N LYS A 82 -16.83 -9.62 -0.91
CA LYS A 82 -16.45 -9.46 0.49
C LYS A 82 -15.21 -8.60 0.54
N LEU A 83 -15.26 -7.48 1.27
CA LEU A 83 -14.13 -6.59 1.47
C LEU A 83 -13.72 -6.61 2.93
N THR A 84 -12.50 -7.07 3.18
CA THR A 84 -11.88 -7.10 4.51
C THR A 84 -10.71 -6.11 4.54
N VAL A 85 -10.70 -5.20 5.50
CA VAL A 85 -9.68 -4.15 5.63
C VAL A 85 -9.04 -4.17 7.01
N ALA A 86 -7.76 -3.82 7.09
CA ALA A 86 -7.05 -3.62 8.35
C ALA A 86 -7.38 -2.24 8.93
N GLY A 87 -8.03 -2.20 10.09
CA GLY A 87 -8.36 -0.95 10.79
C GLY A 87 -7.38 -0.68 11.92
N ALA A 88 -6.36 0.16 11.70
CA ALA A 88 -5.62 0.92 12.73
C ALA A 88 -4.56 1.87 12.14
N THR A 89 -4.79 2.46 10.96
CA THR A 89 -3.80 3.37 10.32
C THR A 89 -4.16 4.82 10.57
N GLU A 90 -4.30 5.21 11.85
CA GLU A 90 -4.64 6.61 12.20
C GLU A 90 -3.41 7.53 12.28
N ASP A 91 -2.20 6.97 12.27
CA ASP A 91 -0.96 7.72 12.52
C ASP A 91 -0.13 8.00 11.25
N VAL A 92 -0.56 7.50 10.10
CA VAL A 92 0.20 7.59 8.84
C VAL A 92 -0.61 8.36 7.80
N PRO A 93 -0.09 9.47 7.24
CA PRO A 93 -0.77 10.23 6.19
C PRO A 93 -0.94 9.45 4.88
N PRO A 94 -1.96 9.76 4.06
CA PRO A 94 -2.96 10.81 4.26
C PRO A 94 -4.01 10.40 5.31
N LEU A 95 -4.33 11.30 6.25
CA LEU A 95 -5.27 11.01 7.34
C LEU A 95 -6.72 11.18 6.87
N LEU A 96 -7.62 10.28 7.24
CA LEU A 96 -9.06 10.39 6.95
C LEU A 96 -9.86 10.83 8.18
N ASP A 97 -10.67 11.86 8.03
CA ASP A 97 -11.65 12.32 9.03
C ASP A 97 -12.99 11.57 8.87
N LEU A 98 -12.93 10.25 8.99
CA LEU A 98 -14.10 9.37 8.90
C LEU A 98 -13.80 8.01 9.53
N SER A 99 -14.76 7.45 10.28
CA SER A 99 -14.59 6.09 10.79
C SER A 99 -14.69 5.04 9.67
N TYR A 100 -14.07 3.89 9.87
CA TYR A 100 -14.14 2.79 8.91
C TYR A 100 -15.54 2.18 8.83
N GLU A 101 -16.36 2.25 9.87
CA GLU A 101 -17.77 1.85 9.82
C GLU A 101 -18.58 2.75 8.89
N GLU A 102 -18.36 4.07 8.96
CA GLU A 102 -18.99 5.03 8.07
C GLU A 102 -18.49 4.89 6.63
N LEU A 103 -17.18 4.66 6.44
CA LEU A 103 -16.57 4.36 5.15
C LEU A 103 -17.22 3.11 4.53
N GLY A 104 -17.30 2.03 5.30
CA GLY A 104 -17.92 0.78 4.92
C GLY A 104 -19.37 0.95 4.48
N SER A 105 -20.16 1.69 5.26
CA SER A 105 -21.56 1.99 4.90
C SER A 105 -21.67 2.72 3.56
N LYS A 106 -20.79 3.71 3.30
CA LYS A 106 -20.75 4.44 2.02
C LYS A 106 -20.35 3.52 0.86
N LEU A 107 -19.35 2.65 1.04
CA LEU A 107 -18.94 1.67 0.03
C LEU A 107 -20.05 0.68 -0.29
N VAL A 108 -20.76 0.16 0.73
CA VAL A 108 -21.89 -0.76 0.54
C VAL A 108 -23.03 -0.09 -0.24
N ASN A 109 -23.32 1.19 0.06
CA ASN A 109 -24.33 1.95 -0.69
C ASN A 109 -23.90 2.21 -2.14
N PHE A 110 -22.62 2.50 -2.37
CA PHE A 110 -22.07 2.66 -3.71
C PHE A 110 -22.14 1.35 -4.51
N ALA A 111 -21.70 0.22 -3.94
CA ALA A 111 -21.82 -1.10 -4.56
C ALA A 111 -23.26 -1.43 -4.95
N ARG A 112 -24.22 -1.16 -4.05
CA ARG A 112 -25.65 -1.33 -4.32
C ARG A 112 -26.11 -0.50 -5.52
N SER A 113 -25.62 0.73 -5.68
CA SER A 113 -25.93 1.58 -6.84
C SER A 113 -25.41 1.02 -8.18
N ARG A 114 -24.44 0.09 -8.12
CA ARG A 114 -23.90 -0.66 -9.26
C ARG A 114 -24.46 -2.08 -9.37
N ASN A 115 -25.53 -2.40 -8.62
CA ASN A 115 -26.13 -3.74 -8.54
C ASN A 115 -25.16 -4.83 -8.03
N ILE A 116 -24.18 -4.45 -7.21
CA ILE A 116 -23.23 -5.37 -6.56
C ILE A 116 -23.59 -5.50 -5.08
N ILE A 117 -23.59 -6.73 -4.58
CA ILE A 117 -23.69 -7.02 -3.15
C ILE A 117 -22.28 -6.92 -2.56
N LEU A 118 -22.08 -6.00 -1.63
CA LEU A 118 -20.82 -5.84 -0.89
C LEU A 118 -21.05 -6.16 0.59
N GLU A 119 -20.26 -7.09 1.11
CA GLU A 119 -20.06 -7.32 2.54
C GLU A 119 -18.77 -6.62 2.96
N PHE A 120 -18.84 -5.75 3.97
CA PHE A 120 -17.67 -4.99 4.45
C PHE A 120 -17.31 -5.39 5.87
N ARG A 121 -16.02 -5.66 6.09
CA ARG A 121 -15.47 -6.05 7.39
C ARG A 121 -14.20 -5.29 7.69
N VAL A 122 -14.14 -4.73 8.89
CA VAL A 122 -12.92 -4.13 9.45
C VAL A 122 -12.35 -5.09 10.48
N ILE A 123 -11.04 -5.29 10.46
CA ILE A 123 -10.33 -6.06 11.47
C ILE A 123 -9.34 -5.12 12.17
N PRO A 124 -9.49 -4.89 13.49
CA PRO A 124 -8.53 -4.10 14.26
C PRO A 124 -7.13 -4.72 14.23
N SER A 125 -6.16 -4.03 13.63
CA SER A 125 -4.80 -4.55 13.43
C SER A 125 -3.81 -3.45 13.05
N SER A 126 -2.54 -3.58 13.46
CA SER A 126 -1.50 -2.60 13.17
C SER A 126 -0.41 -3.18 12.27
N TYR A 127 0.24 -2.34 11.46
CA TYR A 127 1.45 -2.74 10.74
C TYR A 127 2.62 -3.02 11.70
N ALA A 128 2.61 -2.43 12.90
CA ALA A 128 3.73 -2.48 13.84
C ALA A 128 4.02 -3.90 14.39
N ASP A 129 3.01 -4.78 14.40
CA ASP A 129 3.14 -6.19 14.76
C ASP A 129 3.12 -7.13 13.54
N GLY A 130 3.20 -6.57 12.33
CA GLY A 130 3.09 -7.31 11.08
C GLY A 130 1.66 -7.80 10.79
N PHE A 131 0.64 -7.06 11.22
CA PHE A 131 -0.77 -7.39 11.02
C PHE A 131 -1.14 -8.76 11.62
N SER A 132 -0.65 -9.05 12.82
CA SER A 132 -0.74 -10.39 13.42
C SER A 132 -2.20 -10.84 13.62
N SER A 133 -3.01 -9.98 14.27
CA SER A 133 -4.45 -10.21 14.50
C SER A 133 -5.24 -10.31 13.20
N PHE A 134 -4.85 -9.54 12.18
CA PHE A 134 -5.45 -9.55 10.85
C PHE A 134 -5.32 -10.92 10.19
N ILE A 135 -4.10 -11.43 10.14
CA ILE A 135 -3.77 -12.73 9.56
C ILE A 135 -4.48 -13.85 10.29
N GLU A 136 -4.52 -13.83 11.62
CA GLU A 136 -5.23 -14.84 12.41
C GLU A 136 -6.73 -14.88 12.07
N GLN A 137 -7.37 -13.71 11.99
CA GLN A 137 -8.80 -13.64 11.65
C GLN A 137 -9.08 -14.05 10.21
N LEU A 138 -8.19 -13.75 9.26
CA LEU A 138 -8.30 -14.23 7.89
C LEU A 138 -8.17 -15.76 7.82
N ARG A 139 -7.23 -16.36 8.57
CA ARG A 139 -7.10 -17.83 8.65
C ARG A 139 -8.37 -18.49 9.17
N VAL A 140 -8.96 -17.96 10.24
CA VAL A 140 -10.20 -18.49 10.80
C VAL A 140 -11.34 -18.41 9.79
N GLN A 141 -11.48 -17.29 9.08
CA GLN A 141 -12.48 -17.15 8.03
C GLN A 141 -12.25 -18.14 6.88
N HIS A 142 -11.01 -18.23 6.40
CA HIS A 142 -10.63 -19.13 5.33
C HIS A 142 -10.95 -20.58 5.66
N LEU A 143 -10.75 -21.02 6.91
CA LEU A 143 -11.13 -22.37 7.37
C LEU A 143 -12.65 -22.61 7.36
N VAL A 144 -13.45 -21.58 7.64
CA VAL A 144 -14.92 -21.68 7.65
C VAL A 144 -15.48 -21.68 6.22
N TYR A 145 -14.85 -20.95 5.31
CA TYR A 145 -15.32 -20.74 3.94
C TYR A 145 -14.54 -21.54 2.88
N ALA A 146 -13.62 -22.44 3.28
CA ALA A 146 -12.81 -23.24 2.35
C ALA A 146 -13.67 -24.03 1.33
N GLU A 147 -14.91 -24.39 1.70
CA GLU A 147 -15.83 -25.13 0.84
C GLU A 147 -16.64 -24.23 -0.12
N SER A 148 -16.61 -22.89 0.01
CA SER A 148 -17.47 -21.98 -0.78
C SER A 148 -16.88 -21.56 -2.13
N GLY A 149 -15.65 -21.96 -2.46
CA GLY A 149 -15.05 -21.70 -3.78
C GLY A 149 -14.91 -20.22 -4.15
N GLU A 150 -14.57 -19.36 -3.18
CA GLU A 150 -14.36 -17.92 -3.40
C GLU A 150 -12.97 -17.61 -3.96
N ALA A 151 -12.85 -16.56 -4.78
CA ALA A 151 -11.54 -16.02 -5.15
C ALA A 151 -11.02 -15.15 -4.00
N LEU A 152 -9.84 -15.47 -3.47
CA LEU A 152 -9.18 -14.68 -2.44
C LEU A 152 -8.12 -13.77 -3.09
N VAL A 153 -8.36 -12.47 -3.05
CA VAL A 153 -7.46 -11.44 -3.57
C VAL A 153 -6.84 -10.70 -2.39
N ILE A 154 -5.51 -10.65 -2.33
CA ILE A 154 -4.79 -9.78 -1.38
C ILE A 154 -4.26 -8.57 -2.14
N ASN A 155 -4.83 -7.39 -1.87
CA ASN A 155 -4.45 -6.12 -2.47
C ASN A 155 -3.59 -5.32 -1.49
N CYS A 156 -2.29 -5.19 -1.79
CA CYS A 156 -1.34 -4.44 -0.98
C CYS A 156 -0.95 -3.16 -1.71
N HIS A 157 -1.36 -2.00 -1.20
CA HIS A 157 -1.09 -0.72 -1.83
C HIS A 157 -0.45 0.26 -0.84
N MET A 158 0.86 0.48 -1.01
CA MET A 158 1.66 1.46 -0.24
C MET A 158 1.67 1.23 1.27
N MET A 159 1.50 -0.02 1.72
CA MET A 159 1.33 -0.34 3.15
C MET A 159 2.42 -1.24 3.72
N LEU A 160 2.97 -2.16 2.92
CA LEU A 160 3.83 -3.22 3.46
C LEU A 160 5.18 -2.72 3.98
N HIS A 161 5.66 -1.58 3.47
CA HIS A 161 6.89 -0.96 3.96
C HIS A 161 6.75 -0.34 5.36
N TYR A 162 5.55 -0.24 5.93
CA TYR A 162 5.40 0.15 7.35
C TYR A 162 5.63 -1.01 8.31
N ILE A 163 5.54 -2.25 7.83
CA ILE A 163 5.85 -3.43 8.65
C ILE A 163 7.34 -3.36 9.06
N PRO A 164 7.69 -3.47 10.36
CA PRO A 164 9.08 -3.39 10.80
C PRO A 164 9.96 -4.51 10.24
N GLU A 165 11.27 -4.27 10.19
CA GLU A 165 12.23 -5.31 9.76
C GLU A 165 12.62 -6.22 10.94
N GLU A 166 12.79 -5.67 12.15
CA GLU A 166 13.27 -6.41 13.31
C GLU A 166 12.14 -7.12 14.06
N THR A 167 12.33 -8.40 14.39
CA THR A 167 11.52 -9.07 15.41
C THR A 167 11.79 -8.45 16.79
N LEU A 168 10.75 -8.22 17.60
CA LEU A 168 10.82 -7.63 18.96
C LEU A 168 11.80 -8.32 19.93
N SER A 169 12.37 -9.47 19.59
CA SER A 169 13.35 -10.23 20.37
C SER A 169 14.75 -9.61 20.45
N GLY A 170 15.01 -8.48 19.78
CA GLY A 170 16.32 -7.83 19.69
C GLY A 170 16.59 -6.66 20.65
N MET A 171 15.89 -6.54 21.78
CA MET A 171 16.08 -5.40 22.70
C MET A 171 17.47 -5.42 23.36
N PRO A 172 18.32 -4.37 23.19
CA PRO A 172 19.57 -4.23 23.91
C PRO A 172 19.25 -3.68 25.32
N GLY A 173 18.90 -4.57 26.25
CA GLY A 173 18.52 -4.17 27.61
C GLY A 173 18.56 -5.28 28.66
N THR A 174 18.66 -6.55 28.27
CA THR A 174 18.97 -7.62 29.22
C THR A 174 20.48 -7.79 29.31
N ASN A 175 21.05 -7.43 30.45
CA ASN A 175 22.44 -7.67 30.83
C ASN A 175 22.76 -9.19 30.87
N SER A 176 22.80 -9.85 29.73
CA SER A 176 23.47 -11.14 29.61
C SER A 176 24.90 -10.89 29.15
N ASN A 177 25.79 -10.70 30.12
CA ASN A 177 27.22 -10.95 29.92
C ASN A 177 27.39 -12.43 29.60
N THR A 178 27.22 -12.79 28.34
CA THR A 178 27.60 -14.10 27.84
C THR A 178 28.24 -13.87 26.49
N TYR A 179 29.49 -14.30 26.37
CA TYR A 179 30.18 -14.52 25.10
C TYR A 179 29.39 -15.55 24.29
N ALA A 180 28.28 -15.10 23.71
CA ALA A 180 27.49 -15.87 22.77
C ALA A 180 28.15 -15.69 21.42
N TYR A 181 28.82 -16.75 20.97
CA TYR A 181 29.10 -17.01 19.57
C TYR A 181 27.99 -16.43 18.69
N GLU A 182 28.37 -15.67 17.66
CA GLU A 182 27.52 -15.29 16.53
C GLU A 182 27.04 -16.56 15.83
N PHE A 183 26.10 -17.26 16.44
CA PHE A 183 25.29 -18.24 15.74
C PHE A 183 24.24 -17.42 15.01
N SER A 184 24.32 -17.45 13.68
CA SER A 184 23.38 -16.90 12.73
C SER A 184 21.99 -17.53 12.90
N SER A 185 21.33 -17.24 14.03
CA SER A 185 19.90 -17.37 14.17
C SER A 185 19.31 -16.30 13.25
N SER A 186 18.99 -16.69 12.02
CA SER A 186 18.26 -15.86 11.06
C SER A 186 16.88 -15.54 11.63
N SER A 187 16.80 -14.54 12.51
CA SER A 187 15.54 -13.89 12.82
C SER A 187 14.93 -13.48 11.49
N MET A 188 13.80 -14.10 11.14
CA MET A 188 13.07 -13.74 9.93
C MET A 188 12.41 -12.39 10.16
N SER A 189 12.62 -11.43 9.26
CA SER A 189 11.93 -10.14 9.35
C SER A 189 10.40 -10.28 9.41
N PHE A 190 9.70 -9.37 10.07
CA PHE A 190 8.23 -9.38 10.11
C PHE A 190 7.64 -9.31 8.70
N ARG A 191 8.25 -8.57 7.78
CA ARG A 191 7.87 -8.54 6.36
C ARG A 191 7.86 -9.94 5.75
N THR A 192 8.93 -10.73 5.96
CA THR A 192 8.99 -12.10 5.44
C THR A 192 8.00 -13.03 6.14
N MET A 193 7.80 -12.90 7.45
CA MET A 193 6.80 -13.69 8.19
C MET A 193 5.37 -13.39 7.72
N PHE A 194 5.08 -12.12 7.45
CA PHE A 194 3.81 -11.65 6.91
C PHE A 194 3.55 -12.25 5.53
N LEU A 195 4.50 -12.15 4.59
CA LEU A 195 4.35 -12.73 3.25
C LEU A 195 4.17 -14.25 3.28
N LYS A 196 4.90 -14.98 4.13
CA LYS A 196 4.69 -16.42 4.34
C LYS A 196 3.30 -16.72 4.90
N SER A 197 2.78 -15.86 5.76
CA SER A 197 1.43 -16.00 6.30
C SER A 197 0.37 -15.74 5.23
N LEU A 198 0.55 -14.73 4.37
CA LEU A 198 -0.30 -14.55 3.19
C LEU A 198 -0.27 -15.78 2.28
N ARG A 199 0.92 -16.34 2.00
CA ARG A 199 1.05 -17.56 1.19
C ARG A 199 0.26 -18.74 1.77
N SER A 200 0.20 -18.85 3.11
CA SER A 200 -0.54 -19.92 3.79
C SER A 200 -2.06 -19.82 3.67
N LEU A 201 -2.59 -18.68 3.22
CA LEU A 201 -4.00 -18.49 2.91
C LEU A 201 -4.36 -18.98 1.49
N ASP A 202 -3.35 -19.40 0.71
CA ASP A 202 -3.48 -19.84 -0.68
C ASP A 202 -4.31 -18.88 -1.56
N PRO A 203 -3.96 -17.59 -1.62
CA PRO A 203 -4.76 -16.58 -2.31
C PRO A 203 -4.78 -16.84 -3.82
N THR A 204 -5.90 -16.55 -4.47
CA THR A 204 -6.03 -16.56 -5.93
C THR A 204 -5.07 -15.55 -6.58
N LEU A 205 -4.89 -14.39 -5.96
CA LEU A 205 -4.00 -13.34 -6.45
C LEU A 205 -3.45 -12.52 -5.27
N VAL A 206 -2.18 -12.13 -5.35
CA VAL A 206 -1.62 -11.04 -4.55
C VAL A 206 -1.15 -9.93 -5.49
N VAL A 207 -1.62 -8.71 -5.26
CA VAL A 207 -1.10 -7.52 -5.94
C VAL A 207 -0.28 -6.71 -4.95
N LEU A 208 0.91 -6.29 -5.36
CA LEU A 208 1.79 -5.42 -4.60
C LEU A 208 2.10 -4.17 -5.40
N VAL A 209 1.68 -3.03 -4.87
CA VAL A 209 2.03 -1.70 -5.33
C VAL A 209 2.78 -0.98 -4.21
N ASP A 210 3.99 -0.51 -4.51
CA ASP A 210 4.78 0.28 -3.56
C ASP A 210 5.71 1.28 -4.27
N GLU A 211 6.30 2.18 -3.50
CA GLU A 211 7.28 3.17 -3.97
C GLU A 211 8.67 2.52 -4.18
N ASP A 212 9.37 2.91 -5.25
CA ASP A 212 10.67 2.33 -5.64
C ASP A 212 11.84 3.15 -5.09
N ALA A 213 12.04 3.08 -3.77
CA ALA A 213 13.13 3.76 -3.07
C ALA A 213 13.73 2.91 -1.93
N ASP A 214 15.01 3.09 -1.62
CA ASP A 214 15.62 2.46 -0.43
C ASP A 214 15.78 3.46 0.72
N LEU A 215 14.83 3.42 1.65
CA LEU A 215 14.85 4.19 2.90
C LEU A 215 15.11 3.30 4.13
N THR A 216 15.63 2.08 3.94
CA THR A 216 15.77 1.09 5.03
C THR A 216 17.02 1.29 5.88
N SER A 217 18.07 1.93 5.34
CA SER A 217 19.40 1.98 5.97
C SER A 217 19.40 2.50 7.41
N ASN A 218 20.14 1.85 8.32
CA ASN A 218 20.34 2.38 9.67
C ASN A 218 21.42 3.47 9.74
N ASN A 219 22.10 3.77 8.63
CA ASN A 219 23.07 4.86 8.56
C ASN A 219 22.39 6.15 8.06
N LEU A 220 22.40 7.21 8.88
CA LEU A 220 21.77 8.49 8.58
C LEU A 220 22.24 9.12 7.26
N VAL A 221 23.55 9.09 6.96
CA VAL A 221 24.09 9.69 5.73
C VAL A 221 23.59 8.94 4.50
N CYS A 222 23.53 7.60 4.56
CA CYS A 222 22.94 6.79 3.51
C CYS A 222 21.45 7.10 3.32
N ARG A 223 20.67 7.18 4.41
CA ARG A 223 19.24 7.54 4.34
C ARG A 223 19.02 8.93 3.76
N LEU A 224 19.77 9.92 4.22
CA LEU A 224 19.66 11.30 3.74
C LEU A 224 19.92 11.37 2.23
N ARG A 225 20.94 10.67 1.74
CA ARG A 225 21.22 10.59 0.30
C ARG A 225 20.09 9.92 -0.47
N SER A 226 19.56 8.80 0.02
CA SER A 226 18.41 8.12 -0.63
C SER A 226 17.16 9.00 -0.65
N ALA A 227 16.83 9.63 0.49
CA ALA A 227 15.72 10.55 0.61
C ALA A 227 15.85 11.72 -0.35
N PHE A 228 17.02 12.35 -0.44
CA PHE A 228 17.28 13.45 -1.39
C PHE A 228 17.11 13.01 -2.86
N ASN A 229 17.54 11.80 -3.21
CA ASN A 229 17.44 11.28 -4.57
C ASN A 229 16.00 10.90 -5.00
N TYR A 230 15.09 10.72 -4.04
CA TYR A 230 13.74 10.24 -4.29
C TYR A 230 12.67 11.30 -3.97
N LEU A 231 12.70 11.90 -2.77
CA LEU A 231 11.64 12.79 -2.28
C LEU A 231 11.62 14.17 -2.95
N TRP A 232 12.54 14.48 -3.86
CA TRP A 232 12.41 15.65 -4.73
C TRP A 232 11.29 15.48 -5.77
N ILE A 233 11.01 14.24 -6.19
CA ILE A 233 10.03 13.90 -7.22
C ILE A 233 8.64 14.43 -6.87
N PRO A 234 8.06 14.12 -5.69
CA PRO A 234 6.71 14.59 -5.36
C PRO A 234 6.62 16.12 -5.21
N TYR A 235 7.71 16.83 -4.86
CA TYR A 235 7.72 18.30 -4.90
C TYR A 235 7.76 18.85 -6.33
N ASP A 236 8.58 18.25 -7.19
CA ASP A 236 8.70 18.68 -8.58
C ASP A 236 7.42 18.40 -9.36
N THR A 237 6.71 17.30 -9.08
CA THR A 237 5.40 17.01 -9.69
C THR A 237 4.38 18.08 -9.31
N VAL A 238 4.18 18.37 -8.03
CA VAL A 238 3.18 19.37 -7.61
C VAL A 238 3.49 20.79 -8.06
N ASP A 239 4.77 21.16 -8.22
CA ASP A 239 5.14 22.48 -8.74
C ASP A 239 4.70 22.68 -10.21
N THR A 240 4.42 21.60 -10.95
CA THR A 240 3.96 21.69 -12.34
C THR A 240 2.48 22.06 -12.51
N PHE A 241 1.61 21.77 -11.53
CA PHE A 241 0.16 21.96 -11.68
C PHE A 241 -0.53 22.63 -10.47
N LEU A 242 0.10 22.70 -9.30
CA LEU A 242 -0.48 23.41 -8.14
C LEU A 242 0.11 24.81 -7.94
N PRO A 243 -0.75 25.85 -7.89
CA PRO A 243 -0.29 27.21 -7.57
C PRO A 243 0.41 27.29 -6.22
N ARG A 244 1.49 28.07 -6.18
CA ARG A 244 2.20 28.40 -4.93
C ARG A 244 1.25 29.06 -3.94
N GLY A 245 1.25 28.58 -2.70
CA GLY A 245 0.40 29.08 -1.62
C GLY A 245 -1.04 28.56 -1.61
N SER A 246 -1.43 27.67 -2.54
CA SER A 246 -2.73 27.00 -2.47
C SER A 246 -2.79 26.02 -1.30
N ARG A 247 -3.98 25.86 -0.68
CA ARG A 247 -4.17 24.92 0.45
C ARG A 247 -3.93 23.47 0.05
N GLN A 248 -4.39 23.07 -1.13
CA GLN A 248 -4.19 21.71 -1.65
C GLN A 248 -2.70 21.37 -1.75
N ARG A 249 -1.87 22.33 -2.19
CA ARG A 249 -0.41 22.17 -2.22
C ARG A 249 0.16 22.04 -0.82
N GLN A 250 -0.27 22.87 0.13
CA GLN A 250 0.18 22.78 1.51
C GLN A 250 -0.13 21.42 2.14
N TRP A 251 -1.31 20.88 1.91
CA TRP A 251 -1.68 19.54 2.40
C TRP A 251 -0.81 18.45 1.78
N TYR A 252 -0.58 18.48 0.46
CA TYR A 252 0.28 17.51 -0.21
C TYR A 252 1.74 17.61 0.25
N GLU A 253 2.28 18.83 0.37
CA GLU A 253 3.64 19.04 0.85
C GLU A 253 3.79 18.65 2.33
N ALA A 254 2.74 18.76 3.15
CA ALA A 254 2.77 18.34 4.56
C ALA A 254 2.93 16.82 4.70
N ASP A 255 2.24 16.02 3.90
CA ASP A 255 2.40 14.55 3.88
C ASP A 255 3.83 14.13 3.48
N ILE A 256 4.43 14.82 2.50
CA ILE A 256 5.83 14.59 2.12
C ILE A 256 6.77 15.00 3.26
N CYS A 257 6.53 16.15 3.89
CA CYS A 257 7.32 16.62 5.03
C CYS A 257 7.29 15.59 6.18
N TRP A 258 6.13 14.98 6.46
CA TRP A 258 6.01 13.92 7.45
C TRP A 258 6.91 12.73 7.11
N LYS A 259 6.92 12.28 5.85
CA LYS A 259 7.82 11.21 5.38
C LYS A 259 9.28 11.60 5.61
N ILE A 260 9.67 12.84 5.24
CA ILE A 260 11.04 13.34 5.44
C ILE A 260 11.42 13.33 6.93
N GLU A 261 10.55 13.87 7.80
CA GLU A 261 10.78 13.89 9.24
C GLU A 261 10.95 12.48 9.78
N ASN A 262 10.05 11.56 9.42
CA ASN A 262 10.12 10.18 9.88
C ASN A 262 11.43 9.48 9.44
N VAL A 263 11.84 9.66 8.19
CA VAL A 263 13.06 9.03 7.64
C VAL A 263 14.34 9.57 8.28
N ILE A 264 14.39 10.86 8.58
CA ILE A 264 15.62 11.58 8.98
C ILE A 264 15.73 11.72 10.50
N ALA A 265 14.65 12.12 11.18
CA ALA A 265 14.67 12.48 12.59
C ALA A 265 14.36 11.31 13.54
N HIS A 266 13.63 10.29 13.07
CA HIS A 266 13.26 9.15 13.90
C HIS A 266 14.25 7.98 13.75
N GLU A 267 14.29 7.12 14.78
CA GLU A 267 15.06 5.87 14.78
C GLU A 267 14.26 4.74 15.43
N GLY A 268 14.74 3.50 15.28
CA GLY A 268 14.13 2.33 15.90
C GLY A 268 12.64 2.17 15.51
N PRO A 269 11.77 1.77 16.46
CA PRO A 269 10.33 1.58 16.20
C PRO A 269 9.57 2.85 15.80
N GLN A 270 10.10 4.04 16.10
CA GLN A 270 9.45 5.31 15.75
C GLN A 270 9.67 5.69 14.28
N ARG A 271 10.68 5.10 13.62
CA ARG A 271 10.92 5.26 12.19
C ARG A 271 10.17 4.16 11.43
N VAL A 272 9.06 4.53 10.80
CA VAL A 272 8.12 3.61 10.14
C VAL A 272 8.17 3.71 8.61
N GLU A 273 8.53 4.88 8.05
CA GLU A 273 8.69 5.10 6.61
C GLU A 273 9.97 4.43 6.10
N ARG A 274 9.89 3.13 5.81
CA ARG A 274 11.02 2.26 5.46
C ARG A 274 10.83 1.58 4.12
N LEU A 275 10.71 2.40 3.07
CA LEU A 275 10.61 1.96 1.68
C LEU A 275 11.74 1.00 1.30
N GLU A 276 11.38 -0.01 0.52
CA GLU A 276 12.32 -0.94 -0.11
C GLU A 276 12.28 -0.78 -1.63
N PRO A 277 13.43 -0.92 -2.31
CA PRO A 277 13.45 -0.90 -3.75
C PRO A 277 12.69 -2.13 -4.29
N LYS A 278 12.06 -1.98 -5.44
CA LYS A 278 11.26 -3.02 -6.11
C LYS A 278 11.93 -4.39 -6.14
N CYS A 279 13.23 -4.43 -6.47
CA CYS A 279 13.98 -5.68 -6.56
C CYS A 279 14.01 -6.48 -5.25
N ARG A 280 13.97 -5.81 -4.10
CA ARG A 280 13.94 -6.46 -2.79
C ARG A 280 12.55 -7.03 -2.50
N TRP A 281 11.49 -6.31 -2.82
CA TRP A 281 10.12 -6.82 -2.74
C TRP A 281 9.91 -8.05 -3.63
N ILE A 282 10.36 -8.01 -4.89
CA ILE A 282 10.33 -9.15 -5.81
C ILE A 282 11.05 -10.37 -5.22
N GLN A 283 12.24 -10.17 -4.64
CA GLN A 283 12.97 -11.26 -4.00
C GLN A 283 12.23 -11.82 -2.79
N ARG A 284 11.61 -10.97 -1.96
CA ARG A 284 10.82 -11.41 -0.81
C ARG A 284 9.60 -12.23 -1.22
N MET A 285 8.88 -11.79 -2.25
CA MET A 285 7.73 -12.53 -2.81
C MET A 285 8.16 -13.92 -3.30
N ARG A 286 9.24 -14.01 -4.09
CA ARG A 286 9.79 -15.29 -4.55
C ARG A 286 10.23 -16.19 -3.39
N ASN A 287 10.90 -15.63 -2.38
CA ASN A 287 11.32 -16.37 -1.17
C ASN A 287 10.14 -16.84 -0.31
N ALA A 288 8.97 -16.21 -0.45
CA ALA A 288 7.72 -16.62 0.19
C ALA A 288 6.91 -17.61 -0.66
N ASN A 289 7.49 -18.17 -1.73
CA ASN A 289 6.85 -19.09 -2.68
C ASN A 289 5.68 -18.47 -3.45
N PHE A 290 5.86 -17.24 -3.91
CA PHE A 290 5.02 -16.64 -4.95
C PHE A 290 5.76 -16.60 -6.29
N ARG A 291 5.00 -16.71 -7.37
CA ARG A 291 5.47 -16.55 -8.75
C ARG A 291 4.85 -15.29 -9.35
N GLY A 292 5.69 -14.41 -9.90
CA GLY A 292 5.23 -13.21 -10.60
C GLY A 292 4.46 -13.56 -11.88
N ILE A 293 3.52 -12.72 -12.24
CA ILE A 293 2.80 -12.78 -13.52
C ILE A 293 2.84 -11.42 -14.21
N SER A 294 3.06 -11.41 -15.52
CA SER A 294 3.05 -10.20 -16.33
C SER A 294 1.65 -9.63 -16.48
N PHE A 295 1.54 -8.31 -16.49
CA PHE A 295 0.31 -7.61 -16.89
C PHE A 295 0.03 -7.77 -18.38
N THR A 296 -1.24 -7.88 -18.75
CA THR A 296 -1.68 -7.94 -20.15
C THR A 296 -1.45 -6.62 -20.89
N GLU A 297 -1.42 -6.67 -22.22
CA GLU A 297 -1.30 -5.45 -23.04
C GLU A 297 -2.50 -4.53 -22.86
N ASP A 298 -3.69 -5.07 -22.60
CA ASP A 298 -4.89 -4.28 -22.30
C ASP A 298 -4.74 -3.53 -20.98
N ALA A 299 -4.27 -4.20 -19.92
CA ALA A 299 -3.96 -3.56 -18.64
C ALA A 299 -2.92 -2.43 -18.81
N ILE A 300 -1.87 -2.67 -19.60
CA ILE A 300 -0.84 -1.66 -19.89
C ILE A 300 -1.43 -0.48 -20.69
N SER A 301 -2.36 -0.74 -21.61
CA SER A 301 -3.06 0.29 -22.37
C SER A 301 -3.97 1.14 -21.49
N GLU A 302 -4.67 0.53 -20.54
CA GLU A 302 -5.49 1.25 -19.55
C GLU A 302 -4.64 2.18 -18.68
N VAL A 303 -3.48 1.70 -18.19
CA VAL A 303 -2.54 2.53 -17.44
C VAL A 303 -2.04 3.70 -18.28
N LYS A 304 -1.65 3.48 -19.54
CA LYS A 304 -1.23 4.56 -20.44
C LYS A 304 -2.34 5.60 -20.65
N THR A 305 -3.57 5.15 -20.88
CA THR A 305 -4.73 6.04 -21.05
C THR A 305 -4.96 6.89 -19.81
N MET A 306 -4.84 6.31 -18.61
CA MET A 306 -4.93 7.07 -17.36
C MET A 306 -3.81 8.10 -17.24
N LEU A 307 -2.57 7.78 -17.64
CA LEU A 307 -1.45 8.73 -17.61
C LEU A 307 -1.65 9.93 -18.55
N ASP A 308 -2.34 9.76 -19.68
CA ASP A 308 -2.64 10.84 -20.62
C ASP A 308 -3.55 11.94 -20.02
N GLU A 309 -4.24 11.65 -18.91
CA GLU A 309 -5.04 12.62 -18.16
C GLU A 309 -4.19 13.54 -17.26
N HIS A 310 -2.90 13.25 -17.10
CA HIS A 310 -2.00 13.94 -16.18
C HIS A 310 -0.93 14.79 -16.89
N ALA A 311 -0.19 15.59 -16.10
CA ALA A 311 0.83 16.51 -16.62
C ALA A 311 1.95 15.80 -17.39
N ALA A 312 2.53 16.49 -18.38
CA ALA A 312 3.68 16.00 -19.11
C ALA A 312 4.87 15.72 -18.15
N GLY A 313 5.52 14.57 -18.33
CA GLY A 313 6.64 14.12 -17.50
C GLY A 313 6.38 12.75 -16.87
N TRP A 314 5.11 12.36 -16.70
CA TRP A 314 4.76 10.99 -16.33
C TRP A 314 5.03 10.02 -17.48
N GLY A 315 5.47 8.81 -17.13
CA GLY A 315 5.72 7.75 -18.10
C GLY A 315 5.62 6.37 -17.47
N LEU A 316 5.56 5.35 -18.32
CA LEU A 316 5.43 3.94 -17.93
C LEU A 316 6.62 3.14 -18.46
N LYS A 317 7.28 2.39 -17.58
CA LYS A 317 8.25 1.35 -17.97
C LYS A 317 7.60 -0.03 -17.77
N LYS A 318 7.68 -0.86 -18.80
CA LYS A 318 7.34 -2.29 -18.72
C LYS A 318 8.62 -3.08 -18.48
N GLU A 319 8.61 -3.92 -17.47
CA GLU A 319 9.64 -4.94 -17.23
C GLU A 319 9.02 -6.34 -17.35
N ASP A 320 9.76 -7.41 -17.06
CA ASP A 320 9.33 -8.78 -17.39
C ASP A 320 7.96 -9.14 -16.78
N ASP A 321 7.83 -9.02 -15.44
CA ASP A 321 6.62 -9.39 -14.68
C ASP A 321 5.95 -8.19 -14.01
N ASP A 322 6.48 -6.98 -14.20
CA ASP A 322 6.04 -5.78 -13.46
C ASP A 322 6.04 -4.53 -14.34
N ILE A 323 5.37 -3.50 -13.84
CA ILE A 323 5.33 -2.20 -14.47
C ILE A 323 5.71 -1.10 -13.47
N VAL A 324 6.32 -0.04 -13.97
CA VAL A 324 6.87 1.05 -13.15
C VAL A 324 6.40 2.40 -13.67
N LEU A 325 5.74 3.17 -12.81
CA LEU A 325 5.46 4.59 -13.00
C LEU A 325 6.75 5.38 -12.88
N THR A 326 6.93 6.33 -13.79
CA THR A 326 8.11 7.18 -13.84
C THR A 326 7.75 8.66 -13.92
N TRP A 327 8.60 9.51 -13.33
CA TRP A 327 8.56 10.94 -13.48
C TRP A 327 9.87 11.44 -14.08
N LYS A 328 9.82 12.08 -15.25
CA LYS A 328 10.99 12.54 -16.02
C LYS A 328 12.05 11.44 -16.18
N GLY A 329 11.59 10.18 -16.32
CA GLY A 329 12.44 8.99 -16.47
C GLY A 329 12.93 8.34 -15.17
N HIS A 330 12.72 8.96 -14.01
CA HIS A 330 13.02 8.39 -12.69
C HIS A 330 11.90 7.46 -12.23
N ASN A 331 12.24 6.30 -11.64
CA ASN A 331 11.25 5.38 -11.09
C ASN A 331 10.57 6.00 -9.86
N VAL A 332 9.26 5.75 -9.72
CA VAL A 332 8.44 6.31 -8.65
C VAL A 332 7.69 5.21 -7.92
N VAL A 333 6.73 4.58 -8.60
CA VAL A 333 5.87 3.52 -8.06
C VAL A 333 5.99 2.31 -8.95
N PHE A 334 6.05 1.11 -8.38
CA PHE A 334 5.92 -0.13 -9.13
C PHE A 334 4.62 -0.84 -8.80
N ALA A 335 4.12 -1.63 -9.74
CA ALA A 335 3.02 -2.56 -9.52
C ALA A 335 3.43 -3.95 -10.01
N SER A 336 3.12 -4.97 -9.22
CA SER A 336 3.44 -6.37 -9.51
C SER A 336 2.30 -7.29 -9.06
N ALA A 337 2.06 -8.36 -9.80
CA ALA A 337 1.00 -9.33 -9.54
C ALA A 337 1.60 -10.73 -9.36
N TRP A 338 1.01 -11.52 -8.46
CA TRP A 338 1.63 -12.73 -7.94
C TRP A 338 0.62 -13.85 -7.70
N LEU A 339 0.99 -15.06 -8.11
CA LEU A 339 0.24 -16.28 -7.82
C LEU A 339 1.01 -17.14 -6.81
N PRO A 340 0.33 -17.95 -5.99
CA PRO A 340 0.94 -19.04 -5.25
C PRO A 340 1.78 -19.93 -6.19
N ALA A 341 3.04 -20.19 -5.84
CA ALA A 341 3.92 -21.10 -6.56
C ALA A 341 3.85 -22.54 -6.03
#